data_AF-A0AAU7U7K6-F1
#
_entry.id   AF-A0AAU7U7K6-F1
#
_cell.length_a   1.000
_cell.length_b   1.000
_cell.length_c   1.000
_cell.angle_alpha   90.00
_cell.angle_beta   90.00
_cell.angle_gamma   90.00
#
_symmetry.space_group_name_H-M   'P 1'
#
loop_
_entity.id
_entity.type
_entity.pdbx_description
1 polymer ?
#
loop_
_entity_poly.entity_id
_entity_poly.type
_entity_poly.pdbx_seq_one_letter_code
_entity_poly.pdbx_strand_id
1 'polypeptide(L)'
;MYALPAALDILSVGYRLVRGSLKRRLDEAAPLEVQQRISRYAHGALGAHDVRTRRAGQVTFIECHLVVPGEMPVEVTHRICEALKDSLRRVFQGSLVTIHVEPESKANPQGIVVR
;
A
#
# COMPACT_ATOMS: atom_id res chain seq x y z
N MET A 1 31.65 -16.02 35.15
CA MET A 1 31.71 -14.59 34.77
C MET A 1 31.30 -14.32 33.32
N TYR A 2 30.54 -15.21 32.65
CA TYR A 2 30.13 -15.05 31.24
C TYR A 2 28.61 -14.86 31.06
N ALA A 3 27.82 -15.00 32.13
CA ALA A 3 26.35 -14.93 32.05
C ALA A 3 25.81 -13.51 31.78
N LEU A 4 26.46 -12.48 32.33
CA LEU A 4 26.03 -11.08 32.17
C LEU A 4 26.22 -10.55 30.73
N PRO A 5 27.39 -10.74 30.07
CA PRO A 5 27.55 -10.34 28.67
C PRO A 5 26.63 -11.12 27.72
N ALA A 6 26.51 -12.44 27.93
CA ALA A 6 25.63 -13.27 27.12
C ALA A 6 24.15 -12.85 27.23
N ALA A 7 23.69 -12.49 28.44
CA ALA A 7 22.35 -11.98 28.64
C ALA A 7 22.12 -10.65 27.90
N LEU A 8 23.11 -9.76 27.88
CA LEU A 8 23.01 -8.48 27.18
C LEU A 8 22.98 -8.65 25.65
N ASP A 9 23.79 -9.56 25.12
CA ASP A 9 23.80 -9.91 23.70
C ASP A 9 22.45 -10.49 23.27
N ILE A 10 21.91 -11.45 24.02
CA ILE A 10 20.59 -12.03 23.76
C ILE A 10 19.50 -10.95 23.80
N LEU A 11 19.54 -10.06 24.79
CA LEU A 11 18.57 -8.96 24.90
C LEU A 11 18.66 -8.02 23.69
N SER A 12 19.87 -7.72 23.22
CA SER A 12 20.12 -6.83 22.08
C SER A 12 19.63 -7.43 20.76
N VAL A 13 19.83 -8.74 20.55
CA VAL A 13 19.36 -9.48 19.39
C VAL A 13 17.83 -9.57 19.41
N GLY A 14 17.26 -9.94 20.55
CA GLY A 14 15.81 -9.96 20.74
C GLY A 14 15.16 -8.60 20.48
N TYR A 15 15.76 -7.53 21.01
CA TYR A 15 15.30 -6.16 20.78
C TYR A 15 15.34 -5.77 19.30
N ARG A 16 16.41 -6.14 18.58
CA ARG A 16 16.56 -5.86 17.14
C ARG A 16 15.52 -6.61 16.30
N LEU A 17 15.22 -7.86 16.65
CA LEU A 17 14.20 -8.66 15.99
C LEU A 17 12.78 -8.13 16.24
N VAL A 18 12.47 -7.76 17.49
CA VAL A 18 11.18 -7.16 17.85
C VAL A 18 11.02 -5.81 17.16
N ARG A 19 12.01 -4.92 17.20
CA ARG A 19 11.95 -3.64 16.48
C ARG A 19 11.87 -3.79 14.97
N GLY A 20 12.60 -4.73 14.37
CA GLY A 20 12.53 -5.01 12.93
C GLY A 20 11.16 -5.54 12.50
N SER A 21 10.50 -6.32 13.36
CA SER A 21 9.16 -6.86 13.12
C SER A 21 8.06 -5.81 13.32
N LEU A 22 8.20 -4.95 14.34
CA LEU A 22 7.28 -3.83 14.58
C LEU A 22 7.37 -2.76 13.48
N LYS A 23 8.58 -2.46 12.98
CA LYS A 23 8.79 -1.52 11.88
C LYS A 23 8.13 -1.98 10.57
N ARG A 24 7.96 -3.29 10.36
CA ARG A 24 7.27 -3.86 9.19
C ARG A 24 5.75 -3.68 9.22
N ARG A 25 5.19 -3.33 10.38
CA ARG A 25 3.74 -3.18 10.62
C ARG A 25 3.30 -1.72 10.77
N LEU A 26 4.25 -0.79 10.75
CA LEU A 26 3.99 0.65 10.73
C LEU A 26 4.18 1.11 9.29
N ASP A 27 3.05 1.15 8.59
CA ASP A 27 2.80 1.76 7.28
C ASP A 27 3.93 2.72 6.85
N GLU A 28 4.86 2.21 6.05
CA GLU A 28 5.76 3.07 5.28
C GLU A 28 4.85 3.79 4.29
N ALA A 29 4.62 5.08 4.52
CA ALA A 29 3.74 5.91 3.70
C ALA A 29 4.05 5.65 2.23
N ALA A 30 3.01 5.34 1.45
CA ALA A 30 3.19 4.94 0.06
C ALA A 30 4.07 5.95 -0.69
N PRO A 31 5.09 5.50 -1.44
CA PRO A 31 5.96 6.36 -2.21
C PRO A 31 5.16 7.38 -3.01
N LEU A 32 5.64 8.62 -3.09
CA LEU A 32 4.99 9.70 -3.86
C LEU A 32 4.63 9.26 -5.29
N GLU A 33 5.43 8.37 -5.87
CA GLU A 33 5.20 7.81 -7.19
C GLU A 33 3.92 6.95 -7.28
N VAL A 34 3.58 6.20 -6.24
CA VAL A 34 2.30 5.45 -6.16
C VAL A 34 1.13 6.43 -6.14
N GLN A 35 1.24 7.50 -5.35
CA GLN A 35 0.20 8.52 -5.23
C GLN A 35 -0.03 9.24 -6.58
N GLN A 36 1.05 9.63 -7.26
CA GLN A 36 0.99 10.25 -8.58
C GLN A 36 0.34 9.34 -9.64
N ARG A 37 0.65 8.04 -9.59
CA ARG A 37 0.03 7.04 -10.48
C ARG A 37 -1.46 6.91 -10.20
N ILE A 38 -1.87 6.84 -8.94
CA ILE A 38 -3.29 6.83 -8.56
C ILE A 38 -3.99 8.07 -9.13
N SER A 39 -3.48 9.27 -8.87
CA SER A 39 -4.09 10.51 -9.37
C SER A 39 -4.20 10.55 -10.90
N ARG A 40 -3.26 9.94 -11.63
CA ARG A 40 -3.21 9.97 -13.10
C ARG A 40 -4.01 8.86 -13.79
N TYR A 41 -4.18 7.71 -13.16
CA TYR A 41 -4.77 6.53 -13.82
C TYR A 41 -6.12 6.13 -13.24
N ALA A 42 -6.51 6.69 -12.08
CA ALA A 42 -7.78 6.39 -11.45
C ALA A 42 -8.95 7.29 -11.90
N HIS A 43 -8.90 7.86 -13.11
CA HIS A 43 -9.94 8.79 -13.58
C HIS A 43 -11.35 8.20 -13.50
N GLY A 44 -12.28 8.96 -12.92
CA GLY A 44 -13.64 8.52 -12.62
C GLY A 44 -13.82 7.94 -11.22
N ALA A 45 -12.74 7.61 -10.51
CA ALA A 45 -12.79 7.37 -9.07
C ALA A 45 -12.96 8.70 -8.31
N LEU A 46 -13.61 8.64 -7.16
CA LEU A 46 -13.78 9.77 -6.24
C LEU A 46 -12.53 10.01 -5.38
N GLY A 47 -11.75 8.96 -5.16
CA GLY A 47 -10.52 9.04 -4.37
C GLY A 47 -9.90 7.68 -4.11
N ALA A 48 -8.71 7.68 -3.50
CA ALA A 48 -8.09 6.48 -2.96
C ALA A 48 -7.57 6.71 -1.55
N HIS A 49 -7.64 5.70 -0.69
CA HIS A 49 -7.12 5.77 0.68
C HIS A 49 -6.47 4.44 1.08
N ASP A 50 -5.89 4.42 2.29
CA ASP A 50 -5.14 3.28 2.84
C ASP A 50 -4.12 2.70 1.86
N VAL A 51 -3.41 3.60 1.16
CA VAL A 51 -2.36 3.22 0.22
C VAL A 51 -1.16 2.71 0.99
N ARG A 52 -0.87 1.42 0.84
CA ARG A 52 0.19 0.72 1.53
C ARG A 52 1.16 0.12 0.54
N THR A 53 2.44 0.25 0.85
CA THR A 53 3.49 -0.49 0.14
C THR A 53 4.32 -1.27 1.13
N ARG A 54 4.47 -2.58 0.91
CA ARG A 54 5.37 -3.42 1.71
C ARG A 54 6.29 -4.23 0.79
N ARG A 55 7.55 -4.36 1.18
CA ARG A 55 8.52 -5.21 0.46
C ARG A 55 8.74 -6.51 1.23
N ALA A 56 8.61 -7.65 0.55
CA ALA A 56 8.97 -8.96 1.08
C ALA A 56 9.91 -9.67 0.11
N GLY A 57 11.19 -9.76 0.48
CA GLY A 57 12.23 -10.25 -0.42
C GLY A 57 12.35 -9.37 -1.67
N GLN A 58 12.18 -9.99 -2.85
CA GLN A 58 12.22 -9.31 -4.15
C GLN A 58 10.85 -8.79 -4.61
N VAL A 59 9.77 -9.11 -3.90
CA VAL A 59 8.41 -8.73 -4.29
C VAL A 59 7.99 -7.48 -3.52
N THR A 60 7.44 -6.50 -4.25
CA THR A 60 6.78 -5.32 -3.68
C THR A 60 5.28 -5.51 -3.74
N PHE A 61 4.61 -5.45 -2.60
CA PHE A 61 3.16 -5.46 -2.52
C PHE A 61 2.66 -4.02 -2.45
N ILE A 62 1.68 -3.69 -3.27
CA ILE A 62 1.04 -2.38 -3.32
C ILE A 62 -0.46 -2.61 -3.13
N GLU A 63 -1.03 -2.03 -2.09
CA GLU A 63 -2.45 -2.20 -1.73
C GLU A 63 -3.09 -0.83 -1.58
N CYS A 64 -4.31 -0.64 -2.10
CA CYS A 64 -5.08 0.57 -1.85
C CYS A 64 -6.59 0.30 -1.89
N HIS A 65 -7.35 1.21 -1.30
CA HIS A 65 -8.80 1.30 -1.46
C HIS A 65 -9.10 2.39 -2.48
N LEU A 66 -9.91 2.07 -3.48
CA LEU A 66 -10.33 2.97 -4.54
C LEU A 66 -11.83 3.21 -4.43
N VAL A 67 -12.20 4.45 -4.12
CA VAL A 67 -13.59 4.86 -3.96
C VAL A 67 -14.15 5.27 -5.32
N VAL A 68 -15.26 4.67 -5.73
CA VAL A 68 -15.93 4.96 -7.01
C VAL A 68 -17.41 5.33 -6.77
N PRO A 69 -18.05 6.03 -7.72
CA PRO A 69 -19.50 6.26 -7.67
C PRO A 69 -20.26 4.93 -7.59
N GLY A 70 -21.29 4.85 -6.75
CA GLY A 70 -22.08 3.62 -6.56
C GLY A 70 -22.79 3.13 -7.83
N GLU A 71 -23.10 4.06 -8.74
CA GLU A 71 -23.75 3.78 -10.03
C GLU A 71 -22.76 3.40 -11.13
N MET A 72 -21.45 3.43 -10.87
CA MET A 72 -20.43 3.12 -11.87
C MET A 72 -20.55 1.65 -12.32
N PRO A 73 -20.65 1.37 -13.64
CA PRO A 73 -20.68 -0.01 -14.13
C PRO A 73 -19.41 -0.76 -13.72
N VAL A 74 -19.57 -2.01 -13.30
CA VAL A 74 -18.45 -2.88 -12.86
C VAL A 74 -17.36 -2.97 -13.93
N GLU A 75 -17.73 -2.99 -15.21
CA GLU A 75 -16.78 -2.98 -16.33
C GLU A 75 -15.94 -1.69 -16.40
N VAL A 76 -16.54 -0.53 -16.11
CA VAL A 76 -15.81 0.75 -16.06
C VAL A 76 -14.83 0.73 -14.90
N THR A 77 -15.28 0.35 -13.70
CA THR A 77 -14.44 0.18 -12.52
C THR A 77 -13.28 -0.78 -12.79
N HIS A 78 -13.55 -1.91 -13.46
CA HIS A 78 -12.53 -2.90 -13.79
C HIS A 78 -11.43 -2.31 -14.68
N ARG A 79 -11.81 -1.56 -15.73
CA ARG A 79 -10.86 -0.89 -16.62
C ARG A 79 -9.99 0.13 -15.90
N ILE A 80 -10.56 0.90 -14.98
CA ILE A 80 -9.80 1.84 -14.13
C ILE A 80 -8.78 1.07 -13.28
N CYS A 81 -9.21 -0.01 -12.63
CA CYS A 81 -8.33 -0.83 -11.81
C CYS A 81 -7.21 -1.49 -12.62
N GLU A 82 -7.50 -1.97 -13.83
CA GLU A 82 -6.53 -2.57 -14.73
C GLU A 82 -5.48 -1.54 -15.19
N ALA A 83 -5.93 -0.38 -15.67
CA ALA A 83 -5.05 0.71 -16.07
C ALA A 83 -4.12 1.17 -14.94
N LEU A 84 -4.67 1.30 -13.72
CA LEU A 84 -3.89 1.66 -12.54
C LEU A 84 -2.88 0.56 -12.18
N LYS A 85 -3.30 -0.72 -12.12
CA LYS A 85 -2.42 -1.87 -11.85
C LYS A 85 -1.26 -1.92 -12.84
N ASP A 86 -1.54 -1.75 -14.13
CA ASP A 86 -0.51 -1.78 -15.17
C ASP A 86 0.47 -0.62 -15.04
N SER A 87 -0.03 0.58 -14.73
CA SER A 87 0.82 1.74 -14.50
C SER A 87 1.79 1.54 -13.33
N LEU A 88 1.32 0.90 -12.25
CA LEU A 88 2.11 0.60 -11.05
C LEU A 88 3.12 -0.52 -11.33
N ARG A 89 2.73 -1.57 -12.04
CA ARG A 89 3.63 -2.68 -12.43
C ARG A 89 4.78 -2.25 -13.32
N ARG A 90 4.58 -1.24 -14.17
CA ARG A 90 5.66 -0.67 -15.02
C ARG A 90 6.74 0.03 -14.20
N VAL A 91 6.35 0.66 -13.09
CA VAL A 91 7.29 1.34 -12.18
C VAL A 91 7.92 0.33 -11.23
N PHE A 92 7.08 -0.44 -10.56
CA PHE A 92 7.48 -1.42 -9.56
C PHE A 92 7.48 -2.81 -10.22
N GLN A 93 8.53 -3.11 -10.98
CA GLN A 93 8.66 -4.40 -11.65
C GLN A 93 8.61 -5.55 -10.64
N GLY A 94 7.86 -6.60 -10.97
CA GLY A 94 7.65 -7.74 -10.06
C GLY A 94 6.73 -7.45 -8.86
N SER A 95 5.98 -6.34 -8.89
CA SER A 95 5.02 -6.02 -7.83
C SER A 95 3.70 -6.81 -7.93
N LEU A 96 3.12 -7.08 -6.77
CA LEU A 96 1.76 -7.56 -6.62
C LEU A 96 0.88 -6.39 -6.17
N VAL A 97 -0.06 -6.01 -7.04
CA VAL A 97 -0.93 -4.84 -6.82
C VAL A 97 -2.36 -5.32 -6.56
N THR A 98 -2.91 -4.96 -5.40
CA THR A 98 -4.30 -5.25 -5.01
C THR A 98 -5.06 -3.93 -4.83
N ILE A 99 -6.19 -3.80 -5.51
CA ILE A 99 -7.06 -2.62 -5.41
C ILE A 99 -8.41 -3.10 -4.91
N HIS A 100 -8.81 -2.62 -3.73
CA HIS A 100 -10.15 -2.86 -3.18
C HIS A 100 -11.06 -1.73 -3.64
N VAL A 101 -12.12 -2.06 -4.36
CA VAL A 101 -13.10 -1.06 -4.82
C VAL A 101 -14.14 -0.86 -3.72
N GLU A 102 -14.42 0.40 -3.41
CA GLU A 102 -15.43 0.78 -2.43
C GLU A 102 -16.41 1.80 -3.02
N PRO A 103 -17.68 1.78 -2.61
CA PRO A 103 -18.65 2.79 -3.00
C PRO A 103 -18.41 4.12 -2.27
N GLU A 104 -19.01 5.19 -2.78
CA GLU A 104 -18.93 6.55 -2.23
C GLU A 104 -19.25 6.68 -0.73
N SER A 105 -20.10 5.79 -0.18
CA SER A 105 -20.42 5.77 1.26
C SER A 105 -19.23 5.44 2.17
N LYS A 106 -18.12 4.97 1.59
CA LYS A 106 -16.84 4.71 2.26
C LYS A 106 -15.79 5.78 1.99
N ALA A 107 -16.17 6.92 1.38
CA ALA A 107 -15.25 8.02 1.16
C ALA A 107 -14.62 8.51 2.48
N ASN A 108 -13.28 8.47 2.56
CA ASN A 108 -12.52 9.02 3.67
C ASN A 108 -11.99 10.42 3.30
N PRO A 109 -12.30 11.48 4.08
CA PRO A 109 -11.83 12.84 3.83
C PRO A 109 -10.30 13.02 3.80
N GLN A 110 -9.53 12.05 4.33
CA GLN A 110 -8.07 12.08 4.38
C GLN A 110 -7.39 11.34 3.21
N GLY A 111 -8.17 10.84 2.23
CA GLY A 111 -7.66 10.12 1.07
C GLY A 111 -7.05 11.02 -0.02
N ILE A 112 -6.32 10.40 -0.95
CA ILE A 112 -5.87 11.02 -2.19
C ILE A 112 -7.10 11.29 -3.05
N VAL A 113 -7.43 12.57 -3.23
CA VAL A 113 -8.53 12.98 -4.11
C VAL A 113 -8.09 12.75 -5.55
N VAL A 114 -8.90 12.00 -6.29
CA VAL A 114 -8.70 11.81 -7.73
C VAL A 114 -9.62 12.81 -8.43
N ARG A 115 -9.03 13.77 -9.16
CA ARG A 115 -9.74 14.77 -9.97
C ARG A 115 -9.29 14.64 -11.42
#